data_AF-A0A067NQI7-F1
#
_entry.id   AF-A0A067NQI7-F1
#
_cell.length_a   1.000
_cell.length_b   1.000
_cell.length_c   1.000
_cell.angle_alpha   90.00
_cell.angle_beta   90.00
_cell.angle_gamma   90.00
#
_symmetry.space_group_name_H-M   'P 1'
#
loop_
_entity.id
_entity.type
_entity.pdbx_description
1 polymer ?
#
loop_
_entity_poly.entity_id
_entity_poly.type
_entity_poly.pdbx_seq_one_letter_code
_entity_poly.pdbx_strand_id
1 'polypeptide(L)'
;MKRRRLPLASMKKPRLDDVETPKKQVSKHKKSRAARKRDLNPEPYSPDDVLHRDILQMIGKEAVDKALVDGSAKNSPLQFHDEVELEILSISSGGDGLALAPAPHPPWVVVVPFSLPGEKVRAKVYRSGLMHSLADLVEVVTPNNELRDQSRVQCKYFGTCAGCQYQMLSYETQLGLKRDVVVKAFKNFSDLPESSLPEIGSTIGSPLQYGYRTKITPHFEAPRQSQRQPLDLAEPKPEWLKIGFNKVGTRTTMDIEDCPIATQTIRDALTPMREGIISKIHTYKRGVSLLLRDSLDMSDLASSLDKHVCITDQKAIVREQVGDMSFEYQAGSFFQNNNSVLEPLTTYVKNAIFAHTTVKPTHLVDAYCGAGLFSIMLSPHFEVVTGIELSADSIRFATRNAELNNIPKGKCTFRAGDAANIFATVKSFPPGETVLIIDPPRKGCDDNFIRQLVEFKCNIVVYVSCNVHTQARDIGMILKKMEGHGDGKTYVVESLRGFDLFPQTAHVESVAILRLVSPVT
;
A
#
# COMPACT_ATOMS: atom_id res chain seq x y z
N MET A 1 2.77 78.33 -29.28
CA MET A 1 2.67 77.98 -30.72
C MET A 1 4.07 77.97 -31.33
N LYS A 2 4.49 76.83 -31.92
CA LYS A 2 5.50 76.61 -32.99
C LYS A 2 6.84 77.39 -32.86
N ARG A 3 8.03 76.77 -32.84
CA ARG A 3 8.55 75.71 -33.73
C ARG A 3 9.72 74.95 -33.09
N ARG A 4 9.80 73.67 -33.46
CA ARG A 4 10.88 72.70 -33.22
C ARG A 4 12.23 73.15 -33.82
N ARG A 5 13.32 72.91 -33.09
CA ARG A 5 14.63 72.52 -33.62
C ARG A 5 15.25 71.45 -32.70
N LEU A 6 15.67 70.35 -33.29
CA LEU A 6 16.41 69.24 -32.67
C LEU A 6 17.78 69.70 -32.16
N PRO A 7 18.29 69.12 -31.06
CA PRO A 7 19.73 69.09 -30.83
C PRO A 7 20.28 67.66 -30.80
N LEU A 8 21.25 67.47 -31.69
CA LEU A 8 22.51 66.73 -31.60
C LEU A 8 22.69 65.60 -30.58
N ALA A 9 23.13 64.48 -31.16
CA ALA A 9 23.60 63.27 -30.52
C ALA A 9 24.77 63.47 -29.55
N SER A 10 24.71 62.75 -28.43
CA SER A 10 25.86 62.44 -27.58
C SER A 10 25.68 61.02 -27.03
N MET A 11 26.72 60.22 -27.21
CA MET A 11 26.79 58.78 -26.95
C MET A 11 26.60 58.43 -25.46
N LYS A 12 25.75 57.43 -25.18
CA LYS A 12 25.89 56.52 -24.03
C LYS A 12 25.59 55.09 -24.46
N LYS A 13 26.55 54.21 -24.19
CA LYS A 13 26.54 52.76 -24.47
C LYS A 13 25.32 52.07 -23.82
N PRO A 14 24.59 51.20 -24.52
CA PRO A 14 23.50 50.44 -23.93
C PRO A 14 24.01 49.25 -23.12
N ARG A 15 23.29 48.99 -22.02
CA ARG A 15 23.41 47.80 -21.16
C ARG A 15 22.92 46.57 -21.94
N LEU A 16 23.63 45.47 -21.78
CA LEU A 16 23.27 44.14 -22.27
C LEU A 16 22.32 43.50 -21.26
N ASP A 17 21.03 43.46 -21.62
CA ASP A 17 20.04 42.57 -21.04
C ASP A 17 20.02 41.24 -21.83
N ASP A 18 19.82 40.16 -21.09
CA ASP A 18 19.32 38.84 -21.51
C ASP A 18 20.12 38.03 -22.53
N VAL A 19 21.08 37.26 -22.01
CA VAL A 19 21.64 36.08 -22.69
C VAL A 19 20.57 34.98 -22.70
N GLU A 20 19.91 34.81 -23.83
CA GLU A 20 19.11 33.63 -24.18
C GLU A 20 19.95 32.35 -24.02
N THR A 21 19.53 31.47 -23.11
CA THR A 21 20.08 30.12 -23.00
C THR A 21 19.48 29.23 -24.10
N PRO A 22 20.27 28.38 -24.79
CA PRO A 22 19.78 27.64 -25.96
C PRO A 22 18.80 26.54 -25.55
N LYS A 23 17.56 26.65 -26.02
CA LYS A 23 16.57 25.56 -25.95
C LYS A 23 17.07 24.38 -26.79
N LYS A 24 17.62 23.35 -26.14
CA LYS A 24 17.84 22.03 -26.75
C LYS A 24 16.49 21.50 -27.26
N GLN A 25 16.29 21.54 -28.57
CA GLN A 25 15.22 20.81 -29.25
C GLN A 25 15.47 19.32 -29.10
N VAL A 26 14.87 18.71 -28.08
CA VAL A 26 14.73 17.25 -28.01
C VAL A 26 13.65 16.88 -29.02
N SER A 27 14.07 16.37 -30.18
CA SER A 27 13.16 15.82 -31.18
C SER A 27 12.42 14.62 -30.56
N LYS A 28 11.18 14.85 -30.12
CA LYS A 28 10.24 13.77 -29.84
C LYS A 28 9.92 13.09 -31.17
N HIS A 29 10.70 12.08 -31.54
CA HIS A 29 10.26 11.08 -32.49
C HIS A 29 8.96 10.47 -31.95
N LYS A 30 7.83 10.95 -32.48
CA LYS A 30 6.53 10.28 -32.39
C LYS A 30 6.71 8.90 -33.01
N LYS A 31 6.97 7.88 -32.18
CA LYS A 31 6.82 6.49 -32.59
C LYS A 31 5.39 6.34 -33.13
N SER A 32 5.30 5.89 -34.37
CA SER A 32 4.03 5.66 -35.06
C SER A 32 3.16 4.71 -34.25
N ARG A 33 1.84 4.90 -34.38
CA ARG A 33 0.79 4.20 -33.63
C ARG A 33 0.59 2.73 -34.10
N ALA A 34 1.54 2.18 -34.83
CA ALA A 34 1.57 0.82 -35.34
C ALA A 34 2.86 0.15 -34.86
N ALA A 35 2.74 -1.01 -34.20
CA ALA A 35 3.79 -1.78 -33.53
C ALA A 35 4.17 -1.36 -32.09
N ARG A 36 3.18 -1.24 -31.19
CA ARG A 36 3.34 -1.78 -29.83
C ARG A 36 2.68 -3.15 -29.84
N LYS A 37 3.45 -4.23 -30.07
CA LYS A 37 3.07 -5.52 -29.48
C LYS A 37 2.98 -5.23 -27.99
N ARG A 38 1.76 -5.07 -27.45
CA ARG A 38 1.57 -5.01 -26.00
C ARG A 38 2.17 -6.30 -25.49
N ASP A 39 3.14 -6.20 -24.60
CA ASP A 39 3.60 -7.34 -23.83
C ASP A 39 2.35 -8.09 -23.36
N LEU A 40 2.25 -9.37 -23.69
CA LEU A 40 1.06 -10.15 -23.34
C LEU A 40 1.00 -10.35 -21.82
N ASN A 41 2.16 -10.25 -21.17
CA ASN A 41 2.34 -10.47 -19.75
C ASN A 41 1.93 -9.25 -18.93
N PRO A 42 1.30 -9.46 -17.77
CA PRO A 42 1.05 -8.41 -16.79
C PRO A 42 2.34 -7.69 -16.36
N GLU A 43 2.21 -6.44 -15.88
CA GLU A 43 3.35 -5.73 -15.27
C GLU A 43 3.83 -6.54 -14.04
N PRO A 44 5.14 -6.84 -13.91
CA PRO A 44 5.65 -7.67 -12.82
C PRO A 44 5.24 -7.15 -11.44
N TYR A 45 4.79 -8.05 -10.57
CA TYR A 45 4.35 -7.78 -9.19
C TYR A 45 3.14 -6.84 -9.08
N SER A 46 2.46 -6.55 -10.20
CA SER A 46 1.18 -5.85 -10.19
C SER A 46 0.05 -6.77 -9.73
N PRO A 47 -1.12 -6.23 -9.33
CA PRO A 47 -2.29 -7.06 -9.02
C PRO A 47 -2.66 -8.04 -10.15
N ASP A 48 -2.49 -7.64 -11.42
CA ASP A 48 -2.76 -8.50 -12.57
C ASP A 48 -1.74 -9.65 -12.69
N ASP A 49 -0.46 -9.44 -12.33
CA ASP A 49 0.57 -10.50 -12.30
C ASP A 49 0.30 -11.48 -11.15
N VAL A 50 -0.04 -10.96 -9.97
CA VAL A 50 -0.41 -11.79 -8.81
C VAL A 50 -1.60 -12.68 -9.14
N LEU A 51 -2.67 -12.11 -9.70
CA LEU A 51 -3.83 -12.88 -10.16
C LEU A 51 -3.44 -13.89 -11.24
N HIS A 52 -2.55 -13.54 -12.16
CA HIS A 52 -2.06 -14.46 -13.18
C HIS A 52 -1.31 -15.66 -12.56
N ARG A 53 -0.52 -15.46 -11.50
CA ARG A 53 0.11 -16.58 -10.76
C ARG A 53 -0.91 -17.47 -10.06
N ASP A 54 -1.96 -16.90 -9.49
CA ASP A 54 -3.06 -17.69 -8.90
C ASP A 54 -3.79 -18.51 -9.97
N ILE A 55 -4.04 -17.92 -11.15
CA ILE A 55 -4.63 -18.62 -12.31
C ILE A 55 -3.72 -19.76 -12.75
N LEU A 56 -2.42 -19.52 -12.92
CA LEU A 56 -1.45 -20.56 -13.29
C LEU A 56 -1.45 -21.74 -12.30
N GLN A 57 -1.59 -21.48 -11.01
CA GLN A 57 -1.71 -22.53 -10.00
C GLN A 57 -3.04 -23.30 -10.13
N MET A 58 -4.13 -22.63 -10.51
CA MET A 58 -5.44 -23.26 -10.65
C MET A 58 -5.57 -24.13 -11.90
N ILE A 59 -5.18 -23.63 -13.08
CA ILE A 59 -5.39 -24.33 -14.37
C ILE A 59 -4.14 -25.02 -14.92
N GLY A 60 -2.99 -24.83 -14.27
CA GLY A 60 -1.71 -25.40 -14.67
C GLY A 60 -1.00 -24.61 -15.76
N LYS A 61 0.34 -24.61 -15.68
CA LYS A 61 1.21 -23.90 -16.63
C LYS A 61 1.04 -24.39 -18.07
N GLU A 62 0.89 -25.69 -18.27
CA GLU A 62 0.74 -26.30 -19.61
C GLU A 62 -0.50 -25.78 -20.34
N ALA A 63 -1.62 -25.61 -19.64
CA ALA A 63 -2.84 -25.08 -20.22
C ALA A 63 -2.68 -23.61 -20.66
N VAL A 64 -1.99 -22.80 -19.85
CA VAL A 64 -1.70 -21.40 -20.15
C VAL A 64 -0.71 -21.27 -21.31
N ASP A 65 0.38 -22.03 -21.28
CA ASP A 65 1.40 -22.02 -22.33
C ASP A 65 0.79 -22.44 -23.68
N LYS A 66 -0.04 -23.49 -23.69
CA LYS A 66 -0.81 -23.89 -24.87
C LYS A 66 -1.70 -22.75 -25.39
N ALA A 67 -2.46 -22.11 -24.51
CA ALA A 67 -3.34 -21.01 -24.91
C ALA A 67 -2.58 -19.77 -25.41
N LEU A 68 -1.38 -19.52 -24.90
CA LEU A 68 -0.49 -18.46 -25.39
C LEU A 68 0.04 -18.78 -26.80
N VAL A 69 0.46 -20.02 -27.04
CA VAL A 69 0.93 -20.50 -28.36
C VAL A 69 -0.18 -20.46 -29.39
N ASP A 70 -1.37 -20.94 -29.04
CA ASP A 70 -2.54 -21.01 -29.94
C ASP A 70 -3.24 -19.65 -30.11
N GLY A 71 -2.77 -18.60 -29.42
CA GLY A 71 -3.35 -17.26 -29.46
C GLY A 71 -4.73 -17.11 -28.80
N SER A 72 -5.18 -18.14 -28.08
CA SER A 72 -6.48 -18.19 -27.40
C SER A 72 -6.47 -17.59 -25.99
N ALA A 73 -5.30 -17.24 -25.45
CA ALA A 73 -5.16 -16.79 -24.06
C ALA A 73 -5.94 -15.51 -23.68
N LYS A 74 -6.42 -14.72 -24.66
CA LYS A 74 -7.29 -13.56 -24.45
C LYS A 74 -8.69 -13.74 -25.02
N ASN A 75 -8.95 -14.88 -25.65
CA ASN A 75 -10.20 -15.18 -26.31
C ASN A 75 -11.12 -15.85 -25.29
N SER A 76 -11.75 -15.00 -24.49
CA SER A 76 -12.76 -15.41 -23.51
C SER A 76 -13.81 -16.30 -24.16
N PRO A 77 -14.09 -17.50 -23.62
CA PRO A 77 -15.21 -18.32 -24.07
C PRO A 77 -16.56 -17.73 -23.63
N LEU A 78 -16.55 -16.81 -22.66
CA LEU A 78 -17.71 -16.09 -22.16
C LEU A 78 -17.77 -14.68 -22.79
N GLN A 79 -18.96 -14.27 -23.19
CA GLN A 79 -19.23 -12.96 -23.78
C GLN A 79 -19.51 -11.90 -22.70
N PHE A 80 -19.45 -10.64 -23.12
CA PHE A 80 -19.81 -9.52 -22.27
C PHE A 80 -21.30 -9.62 -21.89
N HIS A 81 -21.59 -9.49 -20.60
CA HIS A 81 -22.92 -9.65 -19.98
C HIS A 81 -23.47 -11.08 -19.91
N ASP A 82 -22.70 -12.10 -20.25
CA ASP A 82 -23.09 -13.48 -19.96
C ASP A 82 -23.30 -13.66 -18.46
N GLU A 83 -24.43 -14.24 -18.10
CA GLU A 83 -24.74 -14.68 -16.74
C GLU A 83 -24.51 -16.18 -16.65
N VAL A 84 -23.57 -16.58 -15.80
CA VAL A 84 -23.13 -17.96 -15.65
C VAL A 84 -23.27 -18.41 -14.21
N GLU A 85 -23.70 -19.65 -14.03
CA GLU A 85 -23.65 -20.31 -12.72
C GLU A 85 -22.32 -21.02 -12.55
N LEU A 86 -21.65 -20.76 -11.43
CA LEU A 86 -20.28 -21.16 -11.17
C LEU A 86 -20.16 -21.75 -9.78
N GLU A 87 -19.30 -22.76 -9.63
CA GLU A 87 -18.83 -23.23 -8.33
C GLU A 87 -17.49 -22.59 -8.02
N ILE A 88 -17.41 -21.90 -6.88
CA ILE A 88 -16.18 -21.25 -6.44
C ILE A 88 -15.24 -22.28 -5.82
N LEU A 89 -14.03 -22.38 -6.36
CA LEU A 89 -13.06 -23.41 -5.98
C LEU A 89 -12.04 -22.91 -4.94
N SER A 90 -11.65 -21.64 -5.03
CA SER A 90 -10.64 -21.06 -4.14
C SER A 90 -10.75 -19.53 -4.06
N ILE A 91 -9.95 -18.91 -3.19
CA ILE A 91 -9.79 -17.46 -3.11
C ILE A 91 -8.41 -17.07 -3.66
N SER A 92 -8.41 -16.06 -4.52
CA SER A 92 -7.20 -15.40 -5.03
C SER A 92 -6.47 -14.63 -3.94
N SER A 93 -5.21 -14.29 -4.19
CA SER A 93 -4.41 -13.44 -3.30
C SER A 93 -5.00 -12.02 -3.17
N GLY A 94 -5.89 -11.61 -4.10
CA GLY A 94 -6.65 -10.36 -4.04
C GLY A 94 -7.93 -10.42 -3.20
N GLY A 95 -8.32 -11.60 -2.71
CA GLY A 95 -9.53 -11.81 -1.91
C GLY A 95 -10.80 -12.07 -2.72
N ASP A 96 -10.70 -12.25 -4.03
CA ASP A 96 -11.81 -12.61 -4.91
C ASP A 96 -11.89 -14.13 -5.09
N GLY A 97 -13.11 -14.66 -5.18
CA GLY A 97 -13.34 -16.08 -5.48
C GLY A 97 -12.96 -16.42 -6.92
N LEU A 98 -12.42 -17.61 -7.11
CA LEU A 98 -11.97 -18.15 -8.39
C LEU A 98 -12.77 -19.40 -8.74
N ALA A 99 -13.39 -19.40 -9.91
CA ALA A 99 -14.11 -20.53 -10.48
C ALA A 99 -13.56 -20.90 -11.86
N LEU A 100 -13.87 -22.10 -12.34
CA LEU A 100 -13.65 -22.47 -13.73
C LEU A 100 -14.91 -22.19 -14.54
N ALA A 101 -14.74 -21.73 -15.78
CA ALA A 101 -15.83 -21.63 -16.73
C ALA A 101 -16.49 -23.01 -16.92
N PRO A 102 -17.83 -23.07 -17.05
CA PRO A 102 -18.55 -24.33 -17.16
C PRO A 102 -18.21 -25.08 -18.44
N ALA A 103 -18.39 -26.41 -18.43
CA ALA A 103 -18.26 -27.23 -19.62
C ALA A 103 -19.24 -26.76 -20.72
N PRO A 104 -18.88 -26.87 -22.02
CA PRO A 104 -17.69 -27.53 -22.58
C PRO A 104 -16.50 -26.57 -22.83
N HIS A 105 -16.40 -25.45 -22.11
CA HIS A 105 -15.33 -24.48 -22.33
C HIS A 105 -13.94 -25.04 -21.99
N PRO A 106 -12.87 -24.58 -22.67
CA PRO A 106 -11.50 -24.87 -22.24
C PRO A 106 -11.22 -24.28 -20.85
N PRO A 107 -10.15 -24.71 -20.17
CA PRO A 107 -9.75 -24.14 -18.88
C PRO A 107 -9.67 -22.60 -18.94
N TRP A 108 -10.59 -21.94 -18.26
CA TRP A 108 -10.72 -20.49 -18.22
C TRP A 108 -11.23 -20.08 -16.86
N VAL A 109 -10.54 -19.15 -16.20
CA VAL A 109 -10.90 -18.75 -14.83
C VAL A 109 -11.94 -17.63 -14.86
N VAL A 110 -12.92 -17.68 -13.97
CA VAL A 110 -13.83 -16.56 -13.70
C VAL A 110 -13.56 -16.05 -12.29
N VAL A 111 -13.26 -14.76 -12.18
CA VAL A 111 -12.99 -14.06 -10.93
C VAL A 111 -14.28 -13.39 -10.47
N VAL A 112 -14.75 -13.76 -9.28
CA VAL A 112 -16.04 -13.32 -8.74
C VAL A 112 -15.82 -12.72 -7.33
N PRO A 113 -15.88 -11.39 -7.19
CA PRO A 113 -15.75 -10.72 -5.89
C PRO A 113 -16.82 -11.16 -4.89
N PHE A 114 -16.50 -11.11 -3.60
CA PHE A 114 -17.40 -11.43 -2.47
C PHE A 114 -17.96 -12.85 -2.45
N SER A 115 -17.41 -13.75 -3.25
CA SER A 115 -17.76 -15.17 -3.28
C SER A 115 -16.71 -16.01 -2.56
N LEU A 116 -17.12 -17.14 -1.99
CA LEU A 116 -16.29 -17.97 -1.12
C LEU A 116 -16.19 -19.42 -1.65
N PRO A 117 -15.12 -20.16 -1.33
CA PRO A 117 -14.96 -21.55 -1.77
C PRO A 117 -16.12 -22.43 -1.32
N GLY A 118 -16.55 -23.33 -2.20
CA GLY A 118 -17.69 -24.22 -2.00
C GLY A 118 -19.06 -23.57 -2.28
N GLU A 119 -19.10 -22.30 -2.66
CA GLU A 119 -20.36 -21.64 -3.05
C GLU A 119 -20.72 -21.91 -4.51
N LYS A 120 -22.03 -22.03 -4.75
CA LYS A 120 -22.59 -21.86 -6.10
C LYS A 120 -23.10 -20.44 -6.24
N VAL A 121 -22.65 -19.75 -7.28
CA VAL A 121 -22.99 -18.34 -7.51
C VAL A 121 -23.46 -18.13 -8.94
N ARG A 122 -24.35 -17.15 -9.13
CA ARG A 122 -24.61 -16.56 -10.45
C ARG A 122 -23.74 -15.31 -10.58
N ALA A 123 -22.94 -15.26 -11.64
CA ALA A 123 -22.02 -14.16 -11.90
C ALA A 123 -22.21 -13.60 -13.31
N LYS A 124 -22.03 -12.28 -13.46
CA LYS A 124 -22.21 -11.56 -14.74
C LYS A 124 -20.89 -11.04 -15.26
N VAL A 125 -20.43 -11.56 -16.39
CA VAL A 125 -19.15 -11.19 -16.99
C VAL A 125 -19.20 -9.74 -17.50
N TYR A 126 -18.19 -8.93 -17.15
CA TYR A 126 -18.10 -7.54 -17.63
C TYR A 126 -16.75 -7.21 -18.29
N ARG A 127 -15.73 -8.04 -18.11
CA ARG A 127 -14.41 -7.84 -18.73
C ARG A 127 -13.66 -9.16 -18.80
N SER A 128 -12.77 -9.30 -19.78
CA SER A 128 -11.83 -10.42 -19.84
C SER A 128 -10.38 -9.95 -19.92
N GLY A 129 -9.50 -10.74 -19.32
CA GLY A 129 -8.06 -10.55 -19.27
C GLY A 129 -7.33 -11.75 -19.87
N LEU A 130 -6.11 -11.99 -19.39
CA LEU A 130 -5.30 -13.13 -19.79
C LEU A 130 -5.74 -14.38 -19.02
N MET A 131 -6.31 -15.37 -19.72
CA MET A 131 -6.81 -16.65 -19.16
C MET A 131 -7.94 -16.52 -18.15
N HIS A 132 -8.60 -15.35 -18.08
CA HIS A 132 -9.69 -15.14 -17.15
C HIS A 132 -10.73 -14.11 -17.59
N SER A 133 -11.91 -14.20 -16.99
CA SER A 133 -12.96 -13.19 -17.00
C SER A 133 -13.18 -12.61 -15.61
N LEU A 134 -13.45 -11.32 -15.53
CA LEU A 134 -13.95 -10.64 -14.35
C LEU A 134 -15.48 -10.59 -14.43
N ALA A 135 -16.15 -10.94 -13.34
CA ALA A 135 -17.59 -10.95 -13.25
C ALA A 135 -18.10 -10.25 -11.98
N ASP A 136 -19.25 -9.62 -12.07
CA ASP A 136 -20.00 -9.13 -10.92
C ASP A 136 -20.73 -10.31 -10.26
N LEU A 137 -20.72 -10.40 -8.93
CA LEU A 137 -21.59 -11.33 -8.20
C LEU A 137 -23.04 -10.85 -8.30
N VAL A 138 -23.91 -11.65 -8.93
CA VAL A 138 -25.35 -11.37 -9.05
C VAL A 138 -26.10 -11.97 -7.87
N GLU A 139 -25.82 -13.24 -7.56
CA GLU A 139 -26.53 -14.01 -6.54
C GLU A 139 -25.64 -15.12 -5.98
N VAL A 140 -25.74 -15.38 -4.67
CA VAL A 140 -25.21 -16.61 -4.07
C VAL A 140 -26.34 -17.64 -4.06
N VAL A 141 -26.32 -18.55 -5.04
CA VAL A 141 -27.36 -19.57 -5.26
C VAL A 141 -27.32 -20.63 -4.16
N THR A 142 -26.11 -21.04 -3.74
CA THR A 142 -25.91 -21.94 -2.60
C THR A 142 -24.75 -21.42 -1.76
N PRO A 143 -25.01 -20.90 -0.55
CA PRO A 143 -23.96 -20.37 0.32
C PRO A 143 -23.19 -21.49 1.01
N ASN A 144 -21.92 -21.23 1.30
CA ASN A 144 -21.13 -22.04 2.23
C ASN A 144 -21.36 -21.49 3.65
N ASN A 145 -22.28 -22.11 4.39
CA ASN A 145 -22.67 -21.65 5.73
C ASN A 145 -21.59 -21.85 6.82
N GLU A 146 -20.52 -22.60 6.54
CA GLU A 146 -19.38 -22.70 7.46
C GLU A 146 -18.52 -21.43 7.41
N LEU A 147 -18.35 -20.85 6.23
CA LEU A 147 -17.54 -19.65 6.02
C LEU A 147 -18.37 -18.37 6.05
N ARG A 148 -19.51 -18.34 5.36
CA ARG A 148 -20.35 -17.16 5.19
C ARG A 148 -21.31 -16.99 6.36
N ASP A 149 -21.22 -15.84 7.01
CA ASP A 149 -22.18 -15.39 8.01
C ASP A 149 -22.51 -13.91 7.79
N GLN A 150 -23.74 -13.63 7.36
CA GLN A 150 -24.18 -12.27 7.08
C GLN A 150 -24.40 -11.44 8.35
N SER A 151 -24.57 -12.07 9.52
CA SER A 151 -24.72 -11.34 10.78
C SER A 151 -23.45 -10.59 11.21
N ARG A 152 -22.29 -10.95 10.63
CA ARG A 152 -20.99 -10.29 10.85
C ARG A 152 -20.83 -9.01 10.04
N VAL A 153 -21.61 -8.83 8.98
CA VAL A 153 -21.49 -7.68 8.08
C VAL A 153 -22.04 -6.43 8.76
N GLN A 154 -21.15 -5.49 9.11
CA GLN A 154 -21.52 -4.23 9.75
C GLN A 154 -21.72 -3.07 8.75
N CYS A 155 -21.25 -3.22 7.51
CA CYS A 155 -21.35 -2.18 6.48
C CYS A 155 -22.44 -2.51 5.47
N LYS A 156 -23.46 -1.65 5.38
CA LYS A 156 -24.55 -1.82 4.40
C LYS A 156 -24.14 -1.70 2.93
N TYR A 157 -22.94 -1.21 2.64
CA TYR A 157 -22.37 -1.15 1.28
C TYR A 157 -21.43 -2.31 0.96
N PHE A 158 -21.22 -3.22 1.91
CA PHE A 158 -20.45 -4.43 1.68
C PHE A 158 -21.08 -5.25 0.53
N GLY A 159 -20.24 -5.84 -0.32
CA GLY A 159 -20.69 -6.47 -1.56
C GLY A 159 -20.79 -5.53 -2.77
N THR A 160 -20.63 -4.22 -2.59
CA THR A 160 -20.60 -3.25 -3.70
C THR A 160 -19.43 -2.27 -3.61
N CYS A 161 -19.14 -1.76 -2.42
CA CYS A 161 -17.97 -0.90 -2.17
C CYS A 161 -16.66 -1.68 -2.36
N ALA A 162 -15.67 -1.09 -3.03
CA ALA A 162 -14.35 -1.71 -3.25
C ALA A 162 -13.46 -1.77 -1.99
N GLY A 163 -13.94 -1.28 -0.84
CA GLY A 163 -13.12 -1.05 0.35
C GLY A 163 -12.85 -2.27 1.23
N CYS A 164 -13.75 -3.25 1.28
CA CYS A 164 -13.66 -4.43 2.14
C CYS A 164 -14.04 -5.69 1.37
N GLN A 165 -13.37 -6.81 1.63
CA GLN A 165 -13.60 -8.09 0.95
C GLN A 165 -14.21 -9.15 1.88
N TYR A 166 -13.99 -9.06 3.20
CA TYR A 166 -14.12 -10.22 4.10
C TYR A 166 -15.14 -10.08 5.23
N GLN A 167 -16.03 -9.08 5.23
CA GLN A 167 -16.93 -8.83 6.38
C GLN A 167 -17.85 -10.00 6.73
N MET A 168 -18.11 -10.92 5.80
CA MET A 168 -18.91 -12.13 6.04
C MET A 168 -18.13 -13.29 6.69
N LEU A 169 -16.81 -13.21 6.76
CA LEU A 169 -15.93 -14.26 7.28
C LEU A 169 -15.67 -14.06 8.78
N SER A 170 -15.46 -15.17 9.51
CA SER A 170 -14.89 -15.09 10.86
C SER A 170 -13.50 -14.46 10.79
N TYR A 171 -13.10 -13.72 11.83
CA TYR A 171 -11.81 -13.03 11.82
C TYR A 171 -10.63 -14.00 11.72
N GLU A 172 -10.73 -15.18 12.36
CA GLU A 172 -9.74 -16.26 12.23
C GLU A 172 -9.55 -16.70 10.77
N THR A 173 -10.65 -16.85 10.02
CA THR A 173 -10.59 -17.17 8.60
C THR A 173 -9.89 -16.06 7.81
N GLN A 174 -10.15 -14.79 8.14
CA GLN A 174 -9.44 -13.66 7.49
C GLN A 174 -7.93 -13.73 7.72
N LEU A 175 -7.49 -14.05 8.94
CA LEU A 175 -6.06 -14.19 9.28
C LEU A 175 -5.42 -15.38 8.55
N GLY A 176 -6.14 -16.49 8.43
CA GLY A 176 -5.74 -17.66 7.63
C GLY A 176 -5.53 -17.31 6.15
N LEU A 177 -6.51 -16.66 5.53
CA LEU A 177 -6.40 -16.21 4.14
C LEU A 177 -5.22 -15.24 3.93
N LYS A 178 -4.99 -14.33 4.88
CA LYS A 178 -3.84 -13.41 4.84
C LYS A 178 -2.51 -14.13 4.96
N ARG A 179 -2.44 -15.19 5.78
CA ARG A 179 -1.25 -16.04 5.86
C ARG A 179 -1.00 -16.72 4.51
N ASP A 180 -2.04 -17.24 3.88
CA ASP A 180 -1.93 -17.92 2.58
C ASP A 180 -1.44 -16.96 1.48
N VAL A 181 -1.78 -15.67 1.54
CA VAL A 181 -1.21 -14.65 0.64
C VAL A 181 0.31 -14.56 0.78
N VAL A 182 0.84 -14.58 2.02
CA VAL A 182 2.30 -14.60 2.27
C VAL A 182 2.92 -15.90 1.74
N VAL A 183 2.28 -17.05 1.97
CA VAL A 183 2.72 -18.37 1.47
C VAL A 183 2.82 -18.36 -0.06
N LYS A 184 1.75 -17.95 -0.74
CA LYS A 184 1.72 -17.84 -2.21
C LYS A 184 2.76 -16.86 -2.72
N ALA A 185 2.97 -15.74 -2.03
CA ALA A 185 3.96 -14.74 -2.44
C ALA A 185 5.37 -15.31 -2.48
N PHE A 186 5.82 -15.97 -1.41
CA PHE A 186 7.15 -16.56 -1.37
C PHE A 186 7.29 -17.73 -2.32
N LYS A 187 6.26 -18.59 -2.44
CA LYS A 187 6.25 -19.68 -3.41
C LYS A 187 6.39 -19.20 -4.87
N ASN A 188 5.76 -18.08 -5.21
CA ASN A 188 5.66 -17.63 -6.60
C ASN A 188 6.71 -16.60 -7.03
N PHE A 189 7.28 -15.84 -6.10
CA PHE A 189 8.08 -14.65 -6.42
C PHE A 189 9.46 -14.62 -5.76
N SER A 190 9.77 -15.51 -4.81
CA SER A 190 11.10 -15.50 -4.17
C SER A 190 12.19 -16.15 -5.03
N ASP A 191 11.80 -17.07 -5.94
CA ASP A 191 12.74 -17.95 -6.66
C ASP A 191 13.75 -18.66 -5.73
N LEU A 192 13.31 -18.97 -4.51
CA LEU A 192 14.08 -19.70 -3.51
C LEU A 192 13.58 -21.15 -3.39
N PRO A 193 14.47 -22.10 -3.05
CA PRO A 193 14.02 -23.45 -2.70
C PRO A 193 13.21 -23.42 -1.39
N GLU A 194 12.20 -24.26 -1.29
CA GLU A 194 11.32 -24.34 -0.12
C GLU A 194 12.10 -24.60 1.18
N SER A 195 13.19 -25.36 1.11
CA SER A 195 14.08 -25.65 2.24
C SER A 195 14.85 -24.45 2.79
N SER A 196 14.88 -23.31 2.06
CA SER A 196 15.55 -22.09 2.52
C SER A 196 14.63 -21.13 3.27
N LEU A 197 13.33 -21.45 3.33
CA LEU A 197 12.32 -20.66 4.02
C LEU A 197 11.85 -21.40 5.28
N PRO A 198 11.65 -20.68 6.40
CA PRO A 198 11.03 -21.25 7.57
C PRO A 198 9.53 -21.47 7.30
N GLU A 199 8.87 -22.21 8.18
CA GLU A 199 7.42 -22.24 8.18
C GLU A 199 6.87 -20.82 8.39
N ILE A 200 5.97 -20.39 7.49
CA ILE A 200 5.32 -19.10 7.58
C ILE A 200 4.36 -19.12 8.77
N GLY A 201 4.62 -18.24 9.73
CA GLY A 201 3.84 -18.15 10.97
C GLY A 201 2.41 -17.67 10.75
N SER A 202 1.57 -17.84 11.78
CA SER A 202 0.22 -17.27 11.79
C SER A 202 0.25 -15.74 11.67
N THR A 203 -0.73 -15.19 10.95
CA THR A 203 -0.93 -13.74 10.84
C THR A 203 -1.32 -13.18 12.20
N ILE A 204 -0.59 -12.18 12.68
CA ILE A 204 -0.94 -11.47 13.91
C ILE A 204 -2.09 -10.51 13.61
N GLY A 205 -3.20 -10.67 14.34
CA GLY A 205 -4.39 -9.83 14.17
C GLY A 205 -4.22 -8.41 14.73
N SER A 206 -4.92 -7.46 14.11
CA SER A 206 -5.23 -6.16 14.71
C SER A 206 -6.03 -6.32 16.00
N PRO A 207 -5.75 -5.52 17.05
CA PRO A 207 -6.62 -5.42 18.23
C PRO A 207 -8.02 -4.91 17.91
N LEU A 208 -8.17 -4.02 16.91
CA LEU A 208 -9.46 -3.51 16.44
C LEU A 208 -9.77 -3.99 15.04
N GLN A 209 -10.95 -4.57 14.84
CA GLN A 209 -11.44 -5.07 13.53
C GLN A 209 -12.32 -4.05 12.78
N TYR A 210 -12.88 -3.09 13.51
CA TYR A 210 -13.68 -1.96 13.05
C TYR A 210 -13.24 -0.72 13.83
N GLY A 211 -13.59 0.49 13.38
CA GLY A 211 -13.19 1.72 14.06
C GLY A 211 -11.68 1.99 14.07
N TYR A 212 -10.88 1.23 13.34
CA TYR A 212 -9.42 1.27 13.42
C TYR A 212 -8.80 2.30 12.46
N ARG A 213 -9.51 2.66 11.39
CA ARG A 213 -8.94 3.37 10.24
C ARG A 213 -8.91 4.87 10.50
N THR A 214 -7.72 5.39 10.81
CA THR A 214 -7.48 6.81 11.16
C THR A 214 -7.41 7.74 9.95
N LYS A 215 -7.52 7.23 8.72
CA LYS A 215 -7.58 8.07 7.51
C LYS A 215 -8.45 7.45 6.42
N ILE A 216 -9.36 8.26 5.89
CA ILE A 216 -10.15 7.95 4.69
C ILE A 216 -10.11 9.11 3.69
N THR A 217 -10.29 8.77 2.41
CA THR A 217 -10.29 9.75 1.32
C THR A 217 -11.50 9.56 0.40
N PRO A 218 -12.73 9.85 0.87
CA PRO A 218 -13.90 9.85 0.01
C PRO A 218 -13.74 10.90 -1.09
N HIS A 219 -14.44 10.72 -2.20
CA HIS A 219 -14.37 11.62 -3.34
C HIS A 219 -15.73 11.82 -3.97
N PHE A 220 -15.83 12.86 -4.79
CA PHE A 220 -17.04 13.19 -5.55
C PHE A 220 -16.67 13.81 -6.89
N GLU A 221 -17.61 13.75 -7.82
CA GLU A 221 -17.49 14.39 -9.13
C GLU A 221 -18.08 15.81 -9.11
N ALA A 222 -17.48 16.72 -9.87
CA ALA A 222 -18.05 18.06 -10.03
C ALA A 222 -19.32 18.04 -10.90
N PRO A 223 -20.27 18.96 -10.67
CA PRO A 223 -21.46 19.09 -11.49
C PRO A 223 -21.09 19.40 -12.94
N ARG A 224 -21.85 18.80 -13.87
CA ARG A 224 -21.88 19.23 -15.27
C ARG A 224 -22.38 20.67 -15.35
N GLN A 225 -22.10 21.36 -16.45
CA GLN A 225 -22.51 22.77 -16.60
C GLN A 225 -24.01 22.99 -16.39
N SER A 226 -24.86 22.07 -16.84
CA SER A 226 -26.31 22.11 -16.65
C SER A 226 -26.78 21.86 -15.20
N GLN A 227 -25.91 21.32 -14.34
CA GLN A 227 -26.19 20.98 -12.94
C GLN A 227 -25.62 22.02 -11.97
N ARG A 228 -24.97 23.08 -12.46
CA ARG A 228 -24.31 24.11 -11.65
C ARG A 228 -25.29 25.14 -11.11
N GLN A 229 -26.09 24.71 -10.15
CA GLN A 229 -26.98 25.57 -9.38
C GLN A 229 -26.87 25.22 -7.90
N PRO A 230 -27.10 26.18 -6.98
CA PRO A 230 -27.20 25.88 -5.56
C PRO A 230 -28.24 24.78 -5.29
N LEU A 231 -27.95 23.90 -4.35
CA LEU A 231 -28.88 22.86 -3.88
C LEU A 231 -29.38 23.24 -2.50
N ASP A 232 -30.68 23.06 -2.29
CA ASP A 232 -31.29 23.14 -0.96
C ASP A 232 -31.07 21.81 -0.22
N LEU A 233 -30.63 21.88 1.04
CA LEU A 233 -30.45 20.70 1.89
C LEU A 233 -31.79 20.13 2.39
N ALA A 234 -32.87 20.91 2.33
CA ALA A 234 -34.22 20.43 2.64
C ALA A 234 -34.78 19.50 1.55
N GLU A 235 -34.26 19.60 0.33
CA GLU A 235 -34.67 18.77 -0.80
C GLU A 235 -33.80 17.51 -0.91
N PRO A 236 -34.33 16.41 -1.47
CA PRO A 236 -33.55 15.20 -1.71
C PRO A 236 -32.32 15.49 -2.59
N LYS A 237 -31.15 15.03 -2.13
CA LYS A 237 -29.91 15.16 -2.90
C LYS A 237 -30.07 14.51 -4.30
N PRO A 238 -29.67 15.20 -5.39
CA PRO A 238 -29.73 14.64 -6.73
C PRO A 238 -29.00 13.32 -6.86
N GLU A 239 -29.56 12.38 -7.64
CA GLU A 239 -29.01 11.03 -7.77
C GLU A 239 -27.57 11.02 -8.32
N TRP A 240 -27.25 11.94 -9.24
CA TRP A 240 -25.94 12.06 -9.87
C TRP A 240 -24.82 12.45 -8.89
N LEU A 241 -25.16 13.15 -7.79
CA LEU A 241 -24.17 13.61 -6.82
C LEU A 241 -23.85 12.48 -5.85
N LYS A 242 -22.80 11.73 -6.15
CA LYS A 242 -22.27 10.66 -5.30
C LYS A 242 -21.04 11.16 -4.53
N ILE A 243 -21.03 10.99 -3.21
CA ILE A 243 -19.89 11.33 -2.35
C ILE A 243 -19.49 10.07 -1.58
N GLY A 244 -18.30 9.53 -1.80
CA GLY A 244 -17.91 8.29 -1.15
C GLY A 244 -16.72 7.60 -1.80
N PHE A 245 -16.82 6.30 -2.03
CA PHE A 245 -15.74 5.45 -2.54
C PHE A 245 -16.15 4.75 -3.83
N ASN A 246 -15.20 4.14 -4.53
CA ASN A 246 -15.50 3.46 -5.78
C ASN A 246 -16.26 2.15 -5.55
N LYS A 247 -17.17 1.83 -6.48
CA LYS A 247 -17.74 0.50 -6.64
C LYS A 247 -16.66 -0.48 -7.08
N VAL A 248 -16.70 -1.70 -6.54
CA VAL A 248 -15.82 -2.82 -6.92
C VAL A 248 -15.77 -2.99 -8.44
N GLY A 249 -14.58 -3.33 -8.98
CA GLY A 249 -14.40 -3.54 -10.42
C GLY A 249 -14.49 -2.29 -11.31
N THR A 250 -14.82 -1.10 -10.76
CA THR A 250 -15.04 0.12 -11.53
C THR A 250 -14.34 1.35 -10.93
N ARG A 251 -14.38 2.47 -11.65
CA ARG A 251 -13.96 3.80 -11.16
C ARG A 251 -15.16 4.69 -10.82
N THR A 252 -16.34 4.08 -10.65
CA THR A 252 -17.58 4.80 -10.41
C THR A 252 -17.76 5.05 -8.92
N THR A 253 -17.94 6.32 -8.56
CA THR A 253 -18.16 6.73 -7.17
C THR A 253 -19.53 6.28 -6.67
N MET A 254 -19.56 5.64 -5.50
CA MET A 254 -20.76 5.35 -4.74
C MET A 254 -21.02 6.45 -3.73
N ASP A 255 -22.29 6.70 -3.43
CA ASP A 255 -22.66 7.58 -2.32
C ASP A 255 -22.65 6.78 -1.01
N ILE A 256 -21.76 7.16 -0.11
CA ILE A 256 -21.48 6.46 1.15
C ILE A 256 -21.47 7.49 2.27
N GLU A 257 -22.47 7.44 3.15
CA GLU A 257 -22.56 8.32 4.31
C GLU A 257 -21.85 7.79 5.56
N ASP A 258 -21.49 6.51 5.60
CA ASP A 258 -20.82 5.92 6.75
C ASP A 258 -19.80 4.83 6.35
N CYS A 259 -18.74 4.70 7.15
CA CYS A 259 -17.69 3.71 6.96
C CYS A 259 -17.33 3.09 8.33
N PRO A 260 -17.88 1.92 8.71
CA PRO A 260 -17.68 1.32 10.03
C PRO A 260 -16.23 0.96 10.39
N ILE A 261 -15.34 0.83 9.40
CA ILE A 261 -13.91 0.59 9.66
C ILE A 261 -13.17 1.88 10.03
N ALA A 262 -13.73 3.07 9.75
CA ALA A 262 -13.15 4.36 10.14
C ALA A 262 -13.44 4.67 11.62
N THR A 263 -12.53 5.43 12.25
CA THR A 263 -12.68 5.84 13.65
C THR A 263 -13.97 6.64 13.86
N GLN A 264 -14.48 6.65 15.10
CA GLN A 264 -15.70 7.38 15.44
C GLN A 264 -15.57 8.87 15.11
N THR A 265 -14.42 9.48 15.39
CA THR A 265 -14.07 10.86 15.04
C THR A 265 -14.30 11.17 13.56
N ILE A 266 -13.90 10.26 12.68
CA ILE A 266 -14.07 10.41 11.23
C ILE A 266 -15.53 10.20 10.82
N ARG A 267 -16.21 9.21 11.41
CA ARG A 267 -17.61 8.92 11.12
C ARG A 267 -18.49 10.12 11.50
N ASP A 268 -18.26 10.72 12.66
CA ASP A 268 -18.99 11.91 13.13
C ASP A 268 -18.74 13.13 12.23
N ALA A 269 -17.52 13.29 11.71
CA ALA A 269 -17.18 14.38 10.81
C ALA A 269 -17.71 14.20 9.37
N LEU A 270 -18.07 12.98 8.96
CA LEU A 270 -18.45 12.69 7.58
C LEU A 270 -19.78 13.33 7.18
N THR A 271 -20.80 13.26 8.05
CA THR A 271 -22.13 13.86 7.81
C THR A 271 -22.07 15.38 7.58
N PRO A 272 -21.56 16.20 8.53
CA PRO A 272 -21.50 17.65 8.32
C PRO A 272 -20.59 18.04 7.15
N MET A 273 -19.53 17.27 6.88
CA MET A 273 -18.71 17.48 5.69
C MET A 273 -19.52 17.28 4.40
N ARG A 274 -20.32 16.22 4.32
CA ARG A 274 -21.18 15.92 3.15
C ARG A 274 -22.19 17.04 2.93
N GLU A 275 -22.87 17.51 3.97
CA GLU A 275 -23.81 18.65 3.89
C GLU A 275 -23.13 19.93 3.36
N GLY A 276 -21.91 20.21 3.85
CA GLY A 276 -21.09 21.31 3.35
C GLY A 276 -20.72 21.19 1.87
N ILE A 277 -20.48 19.98 1.38
CA ILE A 277 -20.20 19.72 -0.05
C ILE A 277 -21.48 19.89 -0.87
N ILE A 278 -22.60 19.33 -0.42
CA ILE A 278 -23.88 19.37 -1.14
C ILE A 278 -24.33 20.82 -1.33
N SER A 279 -24.31 21.63 -0.27
CA SER A 279 -24.69 23.05 -0.34
C SER A 279 -23.77 23.85 -1.28
N LYS A 280 -22.48 23.52 -1.33
CA LYS A 280 -21.47 24.23 -2.15
C LYS A 280 -21.13 23.55 -3.47
N ILE A 281 -21.85 22.49 -3.87
CA ILE A 281 -21.45 21.64 -5.01
C ILE A 281 -21.28 22.43 -6.31
N HIS A 282 -22.13 23.44 -6.52
CA HIS A 282 -22.12 24.34 -7.67
C HIS A 282 -20.82 25.15 -7.84
N THR A 283 -20.05 25.32 -6.76
CA THR A 283 -18.77 26.05 -6.76
C THR A 283 -17.60 25.20 -7.28
N TYR A 284 -17.73 23.87 -7.26
CA TYR A 284 -16.65 22.96 -7.64
C TYR A 284 -16.54 22.83 -9.17
N LYS A 285 -15.36 23.16 -9.70
CA LYS A 285 -15.07 23.05 -11.14
C LYS A 285 -14.50 21.69 -11.54
N ARG A 286 -14.03 20.90 -10.57
CA ARG A 286 -13.41 19.57 -10.75
C ARG A 286 -13.81 18.69 -9.56
N GLY A 287 -13.85 17.39 -9.80
CA GLY A 287 -14.00 16.42 -8.72
C GLY A 287 -12.85 16.54 -7.72
N VAL A 288 -13.11 16.19 -6.47
CA VAL A 288 -12.17 16.35 -5.35
C VAL A 288 -12.09 15.04 -4.57
N SER A 289 -10.89 14.68 -4.17
CA SER A 289 -10.65 13.66 -3.14
C SER A 289 -10.44 14.38 -1.82
N LEU A 290 -11.32 14.10 -0.86
CA LEU A 290 -11.33 14.68 0.47
C LEU A 290 -10.28 13.98 1.33
N LEU A 291 -9.85 14.65 2.39
CA LEU A 291 -9.09 14.05 3.47
C LEU A 291 -9.94 14.12 4.73
N LEU A 292 -10.12 12.98 5.39
CA LEU A 292 -10.54 12.92 6.78
C LEU A 292 -9.48 12.11 7.50
N ARG A 293 -8.84 12.72 8.50
CA ARG A 293 -7.80 12.09 9.29
C ARG A 293 -8.05 12.34 10.77
N ASP A 294 -8.05 11.26 11.54
CA ASP A 294 -8.10 11.33 12.99
C ASP A 294 -6.78 11.90 13.53
N SER A 295 -6.87 12.65 14.63
CA SER A 295 -5.74 13.26 15.33
C SER A 295 -6.12 13.50 16.78
N LEU A 296 -5.18 13.29 17.69
CA LEU A 296 -5.27 13.80 19.05
C LEU A 296 -5.43 15.33 19.02
N ASP A 297 -6.31 15.84 19.89
CA ASP A 297 -6.60 17.26 20.02
C ASP A 297 -5.42 17.99 20.66
N MET A 298 -4.85 18.92 19.90
CA MET A 298 -3.68 19.69 20.31
C MET A 298 -4.02 21.00 21.03
N SER A 299 -5.30 21.32 21.18
CA SER A 299 -5.75 22.61 21.69
C SER A 299 -5.74 22.74 23.22
N ASP A 300 -5.76 21.63 23.96
CA ASP A 300 -5.84 21.63 25.43
C ASP A 300 -4.93 20.57 26.08
N LEU A 301 -3.65 20.88 26.28
CA LEU A 301 -2.63 19.96 26.82
C LEU A 301 -2.97 19.33 28.20
N ALA A 302 -3.95 19.88 28.93
CA ALA A 302 -4.30 19.41 30.27
C ALA A 302 -5.42 18.35 30.28
N SER A 303 -6.20 18.22 29.21
CA SER A 303 -7.37 17.31 29.10
C SER A 303 -7.34 16.37 27.88
N SER A 304 -6.29 16.45 27.07
CA SER A 304 -6.30 15.99 25.67
C SER A 304 -5.81 14.58 25.36
N LEU A 305 -5.48 13.74 26.34
CA LEU A 305 -4.93 12.41 26.04
C LEU A 305 -5.94 11.50 25.30
N ASP A 306 -7.25 11.74 25.46
CA ASP A 306 -8.30 10.91 24.86
C ASP A 306 -9.20 11.66 23.87
N LYS A 307 -8.99 12.98 23.69
CA LYS A 307 -9.86 13.78 22.81
C LYS A 307 -9.32 13.79 21.40
N HIS A 308 -10.15 13.39 20.45
CA HIS A 308 -9.80 13.31 19.04
C HIS A 308 -10.57 14.33 18.19
N VAL A 309 -9.94 14.78 17.09
CA VAL A 309 -10.50 15.72 16.12
C VAL A 309 -10.25 15.26 14.68
N CYS A 310 -11.23 15.46 13.80
CA CYS A 310 -11.06 15.13 12.38
C CYS A 310 -10.39 16.29 11.64
N ILE A 311 -9.16 16.07 11.18
CA ILE A 311 -8.39 17.00 10.35
C ILE A 311 -8.68 16.76 8.87
N THR A 312 -8.94 17.86 8.15
CA THR A 312 -9.34 17.85 6.73
C THR A 312 -8.39 18.62 5.82
N ASP A 313 -7.60 19.53 6.38
CA ASP A 313 -6.51 20.20 5.65
C ASP A 313 -5.32 19.24 5.51
N GLN A 314 -4.91 18.98 4.27
CA GLN A 314 -3.77 18.11 3.97
C GLN A 314 -2.45 18.59 4.54
N LYS A 315 -2.32 19.89 4.82
CA LYS A 315 -1.08 20.50 5.32
C LYS A 315 -1.08 20.67 6.84
N ALA A 316 -2.21 20.47 7.51
CA ALA A 316 -2.28 20.54 8.96
C ALA A 316 -1.39 19.45 9.59
N ILE A 317 -0.89 19.74 10.79
CA ILE A 317 -0.18 18.77 11.60
C ILE A 317 -1.22 17.92 12.33
N VAL A 318 -1.07 16.61 12.24
CA VAL A 318 -1.81 15.64 13.06
C VAL A 318 -0.88 15.08 14.12
N ARG A 319 -1.45 14.70 15.27
CA ARG A 319 -0.75 13.98 16.34
C ARG A 319 -1.41 12.63 16.58
N GLU A 320 -0.59 11.61 16.76
CA GLU A 320 -0.97 10.26 17.14
C GLU A 320 -0.12 9.80 18.32
N GLN A 321 -0.60 8.79 19.05
CA GLN A 321 0.16 8.13 20.10
C GLN A 321 0.26 6.62 19.82
N VAL A 322 1.47 6.07 19.88
CA VAL A 322 1.76 4.64 19.73
C VAL A 322 2.47 4.17 20.99
N GLY A 323 1.79 3.38 21.83
CA GLY A 323 2.27 3.10 23.19
C GLY A 323 2.53 4.41 23.94
N ASP A 324 3.73 4.55 24.49
CA ASP A 324 4.14 5.76 25.22
C ASP A 324 4.70 6.88 24.31
N MET A 325 4.83 6.63 23.01
CA MET A 325 5.48 7.55 22.08
C MET A 325 4.46 8.38 21.29
N SER A 326 4.71 9.69 21.19
CA SER A 326 3.90 10.63 20.41
C SER A 326 4.51 10.88 19.03
N PHE A 327 3.68 10.94 18.00
CA PHE A 327 4.09 11.18 16.63
C PHE A 327 3.30 12.34 16.03
N GLU A 328 4.02 13.30 15.45
CA GLU A 328 3.45 14.36 14.63
C GLU A 328 3.91 14.22 13.19
N TYR A 329 3.00 14.52 12.27
CA TYR A 329 3.26 14.52 10.84
C TYR A 329 2.19 15.33 10.10
N GLN A 330 2.42 15.64 8.83
CA GLN A 330 1.40 16.31 8.00
C GLN A 330 0.24 15.36 7.68
N ALA A 331 -1.00 15.84 7.79
CA ALA A 331 -2.20 15.03 7.60
C ALA A 331 -2.23 14.29 6.24
N GLY A 332 -1.76 14.96 5.18
CA GLY A 332 -1.65 14.43 3.83
C GLY A 332 -0.57 13.35 3.67
N SER A 333 0.46 13.36 4.51
CA SER A 333 1.61 12.46 4.44
C SER A 333 1.26 11.03 4.86
N PHE A 334 2.16 10.10 4.52
CA PHE A 334 2.03 8.71 4.94
C PHE A 334 2.35 8.56 6.42
N PHE A 335 1.47 7.85 7.11
CA PHE A 335 1.65 7.23 8.42
C PHE A 335 0.62 6.11 8.49
N GLN A 336 0.90 5.06 9.26
CA GLN A 336 0.05 3.87 9.28
C GLN A 336 -1.38 4.23 9.71
N ASN A 337 -2.36 3.68 8.99
CA ASN A 337 -3.77 4.07 9.15
C ASN A 337 -4.50 3.23 10.21
N ASN A 338 -3.84 2.25 10.82
CA ASN A 338 -4.37 1.45 11.91
C ASN A 338 -3.43 1.63 13.10
N ASN A 339 -3.78 2.56 14.00
CA ASN A 339 -2.94 2.85 15.14
C ASN A 339 -2.87 1.67 16.13
N SER A 340 -3.97 0.92 16.28
CA SER A 340 -4.11 -0.14 17.28
C SER A 340 -3.11 -1.28 17.13
N VAL A 341 -2.61 -1.55 15.92
CA VAL A 341 -1.67 -2.67 15.65
C VAL A 341 -0.20 -2.24 15.68
N LEU A 342 0.11 -0.94 15.78
CA LEU A 342 1.49 -0.45 15.69
C LEU A 342 2.34 -0.83 16.90
N GLU A 343 1.77 -0.80 18.10
CA GLU A 343 2.47 -1.28 19.30
C GLU A 343 2.74 -2.79 19.25
N PRO A 344 1.76 -3.66 18.93
CA PRO A 344 2.02 -5.08 18.67
C PRO A 344 3.10 -5.34 17.60
N LEU A 345 3.04 -4.61 16.48
CA LEU A 345 4.00 -4.73 15.36
C LEU A 345 5.42 -4.36 15.81
N THR A 346 5.59 -3.18 16.40
CA THR A 346 6.92 -2.69 16.82
C THR A 346 7.48 -3.51 17.98
N THR A 347 6.62 -4.01 18.88
CA THR A 347 7.00 -4.94 19.94
C THR A 347 7.46 -6.27 19.38
N TYR A 348 6.77 -6.82 18.38
CA TYR A 348 7.23 -8.03 17.70
C TYR A 348 8.59 -7.83 17.03
N VAL A 349 8.77 -6.74 16.28
CA VAL A 349 10.05 -6.41 15.63
C VAL A 349 11.17 -6.31 16.67
N LYS A 350 10.94 -5.58 17.77
CA LYS A 350 11.89 -5.49 18.89
C LYS A 350 12.26 -6.87 19.42
N ASN A 351 11.26 -7.67 19.78
CA ASN A 351 11.48 -8.98 20.39
C ASN A 351 12.24 -9.90 19.42
N ALA A 352 11.89 -9.88 18.13
CA ALA A 352 12.58 -10.66 17.11
C ALA A 352 14.04 -10.22 16.92
N ILE A 353 14.33 -8.92 16.91
CA ILE A 353 15.71 -8.40 16.81
C ILE A 353 16.59 -8.98 17.93
N PHE A 354 16.13 -8.90 19.17
CA PHE A 354 16.92 -9.30 20.34
C PHE A 354 16.83 -10.79 20.68
N ALA A 355 15.87 -11.51 20.10
CA ALA A 355 15.81 -12.97 20.18
C ALA A 355 17.08 -13.60 19.58
N HIS A 356 17.58 -14.66 20.21
CA HIS A 356 18.68 -15.48 19.69
C HIS A 356 19.97 -14.70 19.31
N THR A 357 20.21 -13.55 19.94
CA THR A 357 21.41 -12.73 19.66
C THR A 357 22.61 -13.21 20.48
N THR A 358 23.70 -13.57 19.80
CA THR A 358 25.00 -13.83 20.42
C THR A 358 25.79 -12.53 20.61
N VAL A 359 25.71 -11.64 19.63
CA VAL A 359 26.21 -10.26 19.68
C VAL A 359 25.01 -9.34 19.86
N LYS A 360 25.01 -8.57 20.95
CA LYS A 360 23.94 -7.62 21.24
C LYS A 360 23.97 -6.49 20.20
N PRO A 361 22.88 -6.24 19.46
CA PRO A 361 22.79 -5.08 18.57
C PRO A 361 22.89 -3.77 19.36
N THR A 362 23.73 -2.86 18.86
CA THR A 362 23.95 -1.52 19.45
C THR A 362 23.51 -0.40 18.50
N HIS A 363 23.49 -0.67 17.19
CA HIS A 363 23.16 0.30 16.15
C HIS A 363 21.91 -0.10 15.37
N LEU A 364 21.06 0.88 15.06
CA LEU A 364 19.89 0.71 14.20
C LEU A 364 19.96 1.64 12.98
N VAL A 365 19.76 1.06 11.81
CA VAL A 365 19.50 1.79 10.57
C VAL A 365 18.06 1.54 10.16
N ASP A 366 17.27 2.60 10.05
CA ASP A 366 15.86 2.55 9.63
C ASP A 366 15.76 3.16 8.23
N ALA A 367 15.76 2.30 7.21
CA ALA A 367 15.66 2.71 5.82
C ALA A 367 14.19 2.88 5.43
N TYR A 368 13.88 3.99 4.73
CA TYR A 368 12.51 4.43 4.43
C TYR A 368 11.73 4.80 5.70
N CYS A 369 12.42 5.45 6.66
CA CYS A 369 11.90 5.63 8.02
C CYS A 369 10.63 6.50 8.12
N GLY A 370 10.25 7.23 7.07
CA GLY A 370 9.10 8.13 7.10
C GLY A 370 9.20 9.13 8.27
N ALA A 371 8.15 9.19 9.10
CA ALA A 371 8.10 10.04 10.30
C ALA A 371 8.82 9.43 11.53
N GLY A 372 9.58 8.34 11.34
CA GLY A 372 10.45 7.74 12.34
C GLY A 372 9.79 6.69 13.24
N LEU A 373 8.77 5.97 12.76
CA LEU A 373 8.02 5.00 13.59
C LEU A 373 8.95 4.00 14.29
N PHE A 374 9.69 3.19 13.53
CA PHE A 374 10.60 2.20 14.10
C PHE A 374 11.79 2.86 14.80
N SER A 375 12.39 3.87 14.18
CA SER A 375 13.49 4.65 14.78
C SER A 375 13.19 5.11 16.19
N ILE A 376 12.00 5.66 16.45
CA ILE A 376 11.61 6.26 17.74
C ILE A 376 11.19 5.17 18.72
N MET A 377 10.29 4.27 18.31
CA MET A 377 9.79 3.18 19.14
C MET A 377 10.92 2.26 19.64
N LEU A 378 11.94 2.03 18.83
CA LEU A 378 13.05 1.14 19.17
C LEU A 378 14.25 1.86 19.78
N SER A 379 14.28 3.20 19.73
CA SER A 379 15.42 3.99 20.21
C SER A 379 15.86 3.65 21.64
N PRO A 380 14.99 3.32 22.61
CA PRO A 380 15.42 2.93 23.95
C PRO A 380 16.36 1.72 24.01
N HIS A 381 16.34 0.86 22.98
CA HIS A 381 17.08 -0.41 22.94
C HIS A 381 18.40 -0.35 22.18
N PHE A 382 18.69 0.78 21.52
CA PHE A 382 19.91 0.99 20.76
C PHE A 382 20.73 2.15 21.35
N GLU A 383 22.03 2.14 21.11
CA GLU A 383 22.94 3.23 21.47
C GLU A 383 22.83 4.37 20.45
N VAL A 384 22.78 4.01 19.15
CA VAL A 384 22.67 4.96 18.05
C VAL A 384 21.64 4.47 17.03
N VAL A 385 20.79 5.38 16.57
CA VAL A 385 19.78 5.15 15.54
C VAL A 385 19.97 6.16 14.41
N THR A 386 19.96 5.68 13.17
CA THR A 386 19.95 6.51 11.97
C THR A 386 18.77 6.16 11.09
N GLY A 387 17.85 7.10 10.90
CA GLY A 387 16.76 6.99 9.94
C GLY A 387 17.13 7.65 8.61
N ILE A 388 16.79 6.99 7.51
CA ILE A 388 17.08 7.48 6.16
C ILE A 388 15.80 7.50 5.34
N GLU A 389 15.55 8.65 4.72
CA GLU A 389 14.31 8.93 4.00
C GLU A 389 14.59 9.88 2.83
N LEU A 390 13.77 9.82 1.79
CA LEU A 390 13.87 10.70 0.62
C LEU A 390 13.10 12.01 0.84
N SER A 391 11.96 11.93 1.52
CA SER A 391 11.08 13.06 1.83
C SER A 391 11.67 13.96 2.92
N ALA A 392 12.03 15.19 2.53
CA ALA A 392 12.51 16.21 3.47
C ALA A 392 11.47 16.57 4.55
N ASP A 393 10.18 16.57 4.20
CA ASP A 393 9.11 16.80 5.18
C ASP A 393 9.04 15.66 6.20
N SER A 394 9.18 14.41 5.76
CA SER A 394 9.20 13.24 6.64
C SER A 394 10.39 13.29 7.61
N ILE A 395 11.58 13.66 7.15
CA ILE A 395 12.78 13.85 7.99
C ILE A 395 12.58 14.93 9.03
N ARG A 396 11.96 16.06 8.64
CA ARG A 396 11.64 17.16 9.56
C ARG A 396 10.74 16.66 10.69
N PHE A 397 9.72 15.87 10.35
CA PHE A 397 8.82 15.28 11.34
C PHE A 397 9.49 14.19 12.17
N ALA A 398 10.31 13.32 11.59
CA ALA A 398 11.05 12.32 12.34
C ALA A 398 11.99 12.95 13.38
N THR A 399 12.70 14.03 12.99
CA THR A 399 13.53 14.82 13.90
C THR A 399 12.70 15.45 15.02
N ARG A 400 11.58 16.10 14.66
CA ARG A 400 10.64 16.69 15.62
C ARG A 400 10.04 15.64 16.55
N ASN A 401 9.76 14.45 16.07
CA ASN A 401 9.20 13.36 16.86
C ASN A 401 10.23 12.79 17.83
N ALA A 402 11.51 12.73 17.45
CA ALA A 402 12.55 12.37 18.41
C ALA A 402 12.67 13.40 19.54
N GLU A 403 12.57 14.69 19.23
CA GLU A 403 12.52 15.77 20.23
C GLU A 403 11.27 15.68 21.11
N LEU A 404 10.10 15.45 20.49
CA LEU A 404 8.80 15.32 21.18
C LEU A 404 8.81 14.19 22.22
N ASN A 405 9.54 13.11 21.93
CA ASN A 405 9.69 11.96 22.83
C ASN A 405 10.93 12.05 23.74
N ASN A 406 11.53 13.23 23.87
CA ASN A 406 12.69 13.48 24.73
C ASN A 406 13.89 12.55 24.45
N ILE A 407 14.05 12.10 23.21
CA ILE A 407 15.21 11.29 22.83
C ILE A 407 16.47 12.18 22.86
N PRO A 408 17.57 11.77 23.53
CA PRO A 408 18.79 12.56 23.60
C PRO A 408 19.32 12.98 22.23
N LYS A 409 19.78 14.23 22.13
CA LYS A 409 20.39 14.76 20.90
C LYS A 409 21.57 13.88 20.48
N GLY A 410 21.59 13.51 19.20
CA GLY A 410 22.63 12.64 18.61
C GLY A 410 22.35 11.15 18.73
N LYS A 411 21.42 10.71 19.61
CA LYS A 411 21.02 9.30 19.70
C LYS A 411 20.22 8.85 18.48
N CYS A 412 19.23 9.65 18.07
CA CYS A 412 18.51 9.45 16.80
C CYS A 412 18.91 10.56 15.83
N THR A 413 19.35 10.18 14.63
CA THR A 413 19.68 11.11 13.55
C THR A 413 18.92 10.75 12.29
N PHE A 414 18.36 11.74 11.61
CA PHE A 414 17.60 11.54 10.38
C PHE A 414 18.26 12.26 9.22
N ARG A 415 18.44 11.57 8.10
CA ARG A 415 19.19 12.10 6.96
C ARG A 415 18.43 11.89 5.66
N ALA A 416 18.54 12.90 4.79
CA ALA A 416 18.13 12.75 3.41
C ALA A 416 19.10 11.79 2.71
N GLY A 417 18.57 10.70 2.17
CA GLY A 417 19.35 9.73 1.43
C GLY A 417 18.59 9.29 0.20
N ASP A 418 19.26 9.36 -0.95
CA ASP A 418 18.88 8.48 -2.06
C ASP A 418 19.17 7.04 -1.60
N ALA A 419 18.23 6.12 -1.82
CA ALA A 419 18.40 4.69 -1.52
C ALA A 419 19.74 4.15 -2.07
N ALA A 420 20.22 4.77 -3.14
CA ALA A 420 21.49 4.50 -3.79
C ALA A 420 22.76 4.80 -2.98
N ASN A 421 22.69 5.54 -1.87
CA ASN A 421 23.85 5.92 -1.05
C ASN A 421 23.58 5.82 0.46
N ILE A 422 22.55 5.07 0.88
CA ILE A 422 22.16 4.88 2.29
C ILE A 422 23.38 4.51 3.14
N PHE A 423 24.13 3.50 2.70
CA PHE A 423 25.23 2.95 3.48
C PHE A 423 26.45 3.88 3.53
N ALA A 424 26.56 4.87 2.65
CA ALA A 424 27.61 5.89 2.75
C ALA A 424 27.48 6.73 4.03
N THR A 425 26.25 6.90 4.53
CA THR A 425 25.96 7.70 5.73
C THR A 425 26.24 6.96 7.04
N VAL A 426 26.32 5.63 6.99
CA VAL A 426 26.50 4.72 8.14
C VAL A 426 27.77 3.88 8.03
N LYS A 427 28.74 4.27 7.20
CA LYS A 427 30.03 3.56 7.04
C LYS A 427 30.79 3.34 8.34
N SER A 428 30.58 4.20 9.33
CA SER A 428 31.21 4.10 10.65
C SER A 428 30.54 3.10 11.58
N PHE A 429 29.38 2.55 11.22
CA PHE A 429 28.65 1.61 12.07
C PHE A 429 29.29 0.22 11.98
N PRO A 430 29.49 -0.48 13.11
CA PRO A 430 29.98 -1.85 13.11
C PRO A 430 28.91 -2.80 12.53
N PRO A 431 29.13 -3.45 11.36
CA PRO A 431 28.08 -4.24 10.73
C PRO A 431 27.56 -5.39 11.60
N GLY A 432 28.46 -6.05 12.36
CA GLY A 432 28.11 -7.14 13.26
C GLY A 432 27.23 -6.76 14.46
N GLU A 433 27.11 -5.47 14.78
CA GLU A 433 26.25 -4.96 15.85
C GLU A 433 25.10 -4.08 15.31
N THR A 434 24.97 -4.02 13.98
CA THR A 434 23.96 -3.20 13.31
C THR A 434 22.74 -4.02 12.90
N VAL A 435 21.57 -3.48 13.18
CA VAL A 435 20.28 -3.92 12.63
C VAL A 435 19.87 -2.97 11.52
N LEU A 436 19.40 -3.51 10.40
CA LEU A 436 18.76 -2.75 9.33
C LEU A 436 17.27 -3.06 9.29
N ILE A 437 16.41 -2.07 9.50
CA ILE A 437 14.98 -2.16 9.22
C ILE A 437 14.73 -1.55 7.84
N ILE A 438 13.88 -2.19 7.04
CA ILE A 438 13.51 -1.74 5.70
C ILE A 438 11.99 -1.78 5.61
N ASP A 439 11.36 -0.64 5.32
CA ASP A 439 9.93 -0.52 5.05
C ASP A 439 9.70 0.19 3.70
N PRO A 440 10.02 -0.47 2.57
CA PRO A 440 10.05 0.19 1.27
C PRO A 440 8.64 0.45 0.72
N PRO A 441 8.50 1.34 -0.28
CA PRO A 441 7.22 1.50 -0.98
C PRO A 441 6.79 0.19 -1.67
N ARG A 442 5.54 0.12 -2.15
CA ARG A 442 4.95 -1.06 -2.82
C ARG A 442 5.75 -1.67 -3.98
N LYS A 443 6.74 -0.96 -4.53
CA LYS A 443 7.64 -1.48 -5.58
C LYS A 443 8.78 -2.35 -5.03
N GLY A 444 8.96 -2.38 -3.72
CA GLY A 444 10.09 -3.00 -3.03
C GLY A 444 11.36 -2.14 -3.11
N CYS A 445 12.48 -2.76 -2.76
CA CYS A 445 13.82 -2.22 -2.89
C CYS A 445 14.29 -2.23 -4.34
N ASP A 446 15.15 -1.28 -4.70
CA ASP A 446 15.88 -1.34 -5.97
C ASP A 446 17.15 -2.21 -5.86
N ASP A 447 17.66 -2.65 -7.02
CA ASP A 447 18.85 -3.51 -7.08
C ASP A 447 20.09 -2.87 -6.44
N ASN A 448 20.22 -1.54 -6.52
CA ASN A 448 21.38 -0.85 -5.94
C ASN A 448 21.33 -0.84 -4.41
N PHE A 449 20.16 -0.66 -3.82
CA PHE A 449 19.97 -0.79 -2.38
C PHE A 449 20.31 -2.22 -1.91
N ILE A 450 19.80 -3.23 -2.60
CA ILE A 450 20.07 -4.65 -2.25
C ILE A 450 21.58 -4.95 -2.35
N ARG A 451 22.27 -4.47 -3.39
CA ARG A 451 23.73 -4.64 -3.51
C ARG A 451 24.48 -4.02 -2.33
N GLN A 452 24.14 -2.80 -1.94
CA GLN A 452 24.80 -2.15 -0.81
C GLN A 452 24.49 -2.84 0.53
N LEU A 453 23.28 -3.36 0.73
CA LEU A 453 22.91 -4.15 1.90
C LEU A 453 23.79 -5.40 2.02
N VAL A 454 23.88 -6.14 0.91
CA VAL A 454 24.68 -7.36 0.80
C VAL A 454 26.18 -7.07 0.97
N GLU A 455 26.66 -5.90 0.56
CA GLU A 455 28.04 -5.44 0.79
C GLU A 455 28.28 -5.04 2.25
N PHE A 456 27.32 -4.34 2.87
CA PHE A 456 27.44 -3.89 4.26
C PHE A 456 27.40 -5.04 5.26
N LYS A 457 26.63 -6.11 4.98
CA LYS A 457 26.55 -7.34 5.80
C LYS A 457 26.22 -7.05 7.26
N CYS A 458 25.16 -6.28 7.51
CA CYS A 458 24.66 -6.10 8.87
C CYS A 458 24.18 -7.42 9.48
N ASN A 459 24.28 -7.56 10.80
CA ASN A 459 23.96 -8.81 11.49
C ASN A 459 22.51 -9.26 11.27
N ILE A 460 21.58 -8.29 11.28
CA ILE A 460 20.14 -8.54 11.19
C ILE A 460 19.53 -7.58 10.17
N VAL A 461 18.64 -8.12 9.34
CA VAL A 461 17.76 -7.34 8.47
C VAL A 461 16.32 -7.66 8.83
N VAL A 462 15.54 -6.64 9.16
CA VAL A 462 14.09 -6.72 9.33
C VAL A 462 13.45 -6.10 8.10
N TYR A 463 12.75 -6.90 7.31
CA TYR A 463 12.02 -6.42 6.15
C TYR A 463 10.53 -6.36 6.49
N VAL A 464 9.98 -5.15 6.57
CA VAL A 464 8.54 -4.88 6.71
C VAL A 464 7.97 -4.54 5.33
N SER A 465 6.79 -5.06 4.97
CA SER A 465 6.22 -4.76 3.66
C SER A 465 4.70 -4.86 3.60
N CYS A 466 4.08 -3.84 3.00
CA CYS A 466 2.68 -3.89 2.57
C CYS A 466 2.47 -4.58 1.20
N ASN A 467 3.54 -4.97 0.50
CA ASN A 467 3.48 -5.78 -0.73
C ASN A 467 4.38 -7.00 -0.60
N VAL A 468 3.79 -8.08 -0.10
CA VAL A 468 4.47 -9.35 0.18
C VAL A 468 5.11 -9.98 -1.07
N HIS A 469 4.61 -9.68 -2.28
CA HIS A 469 5.14 -10.22 -3.53
C HIS A 469 6.48 -9.58 -3.91
N THR A 470 6.60 -8.26 -3.73
CA THR A 470 7.90 -7.57 -3.92
C THR A 470 8.87 -7.88 -2.78
N GLN A 471 8.37 -8.08 -1.56
CA GLN A 471 9.21 -8.56 -0.45
C GLN A 471 9.83 -9.93 -0.76
N ALA A 472 9.01 -10.88 -1.23
CA ALA A 472 9.48 -12.20 -1.63
C ALA A 472 10.59 -12.13 -2.68
N ARG A 473 10.38 -11.32 -3.74
CA ARG A 473 11.40 -11.03 -4.76
C ARG A 473 12.69 -10.51 -4.14
N ASP A 474 12.59 -9.48 -3.31
CA ASP A 474 13.76 -8.80 -2.77
C ASP A 474 14.57 -9.69 -1.84
N ILE A 475 13.90 -10.49 -1.00
CA ILE A 475 14.56 -11.48 -0.14
C ILE A 475 15.25 -12.55 -1.00
N GLY A 476 14.59 -13.03 -2.05
CA GLY A 476 15.21 -13.91 -3.04
C GLY A 476 16.47 -13.31 -3.66
N MET A 477 16.42 -12.03 -4.05
CA MET A 477 17.57 -11.29 -4.58
C MET A 477 18.69 -11.10 -3.55
N ILE A 478 18.37 -10.81 -2.29
CA ILE A 478 19.35 -10.70 -1.20
C ILE A 478 20.11 -12.01 -1.05
N LEU A 479 19.39 -13.13 -0.86
CA LEU A 479 20.00 -14.44 -0.64
C LEU A 479 20.87 -14.89 -1.82
N LYS A 480 20.37 -14.77 -3.06
CA LYS A 480 21.14 -15.12 -4.26
C LYS A 480 22.41 -14.27 -4.44
N LYS A 481 22.34 -12.98 -4.11
CA LYS A 481 23.52 -12.11 -4.22
C LYS A 481 24.56 -12.44 -3.16
N MET A 482 24.16 -12.88 -1.96
CA MET A 482 25.11 -13.32 -0.92
C MET A 482 26.00 -14.48 -1.40
N GLU A 483 25.47 -15.41 -2.20
CA GLU A 483 26.23 -16.56 -2.75
C GLU A 483 27.48 -16.11 -3.54
N GLY A 484 27.47 -14.91 -4.12
CA GLY A 484 28.58 -14.37 -4.91
C GLY A 484 29.74 -13.77 -4.11
N HIS A 485 29.65 -13.65 -2.78
CA HIS A 485 30.62 -12.89 -1.98
C HIS A 485 31.83 -13.68 -1.45
N GLY A 486 31.90 -15.00 -1.66
CA GLY A 486 33.11 -15.82 -1.47
C GLY A 486 33.61 -16.01 -0.04
N ASP A 487 33.13 -15.25 0.95
CA ASP A 487 33.48 -15.39 2.38
C ASP A 487 32.59 -16.40 3.12
N GLY A 488 31.71 -17.10 2.40
CA GLY A 488 30.82 -18.14 2.92
C GLY A 488 29.68 -17.63 3.80
N LYS A 489 29.63 -16.33 4.11
CA LYS A 489 28.53 -15.75 4.90
C LYS A 489 27.28 -15.62 4.03
N THR A 490 26.13 -15.88 4.61
CA THR A 490 24.83 -15.72 3.92
C THR A 490 23.75 -15.26 4.89
N TYR A 491 22.67 -14.69 4.37
CA TYR A 491 21.48 -14.44 5.16
C TYR A 491 20.58 -15.68 5.14
N VAL A 492 20.00 -16.02 6.29
CA VAL A 492 18.90 -16.98 6.40
C VAL A 492 17.65 -16.25 6.84
N VAL A 493 16.49 -16.63 6.31
CA VAL A 493 15.20 -16.15 6.80
C VAL A 493 14.90 -16.90 8.09
N GLU A 494 15.03 -16.23 9.24
CA GLU A 494 14.76 -16.83 10.55
C GLU A 494 13.25 -16.96 10.79
N SER A 495 12.50 -15.92 10.46
CA SER A 495 11.04 -15.93 10.62
C SER A 495 10.36 -15.05 9.59
N LEU A 496 9.13 -15.42 9.26
CA LEU A 496 8.28 -14.74 8.30
C LEU A 496 6.82 -14.92 8.71
N ARG A 497 6.06 -13.81 8.81
CA ARG A 497 4.62 -13.85 9.09
C ARG A 497 3.91 -12.57 8.65
N GLY A 498 2.58 -12.65 8.60
CA GLY A 498 1.70 -11.52 8.35
C GLY A 498 1.31 -10.75 9.62
N PHE A 499 0.89 -9.50 9.42
CA PHE A 499 0.22 -8.60 10.35
C PHE A 499 -1.01 -8.03 9.67
N ASP A 500 -2.14 -8.08 10.38
CA ASP A 500 -3.37 -7.50 9.87
C ASP A 500 -3.46 -6.00 10.19
N LEU A 501 -2.91 -5.15 9.32
CA LEU A 501 -3.11 -3.70 9.41
C LEU A 501 -4.45 -3.25 8.81
N PHE A 502 -5.14 -4.11 8.08
CA PHE A 502 -6.37 -3.78 7.36
C PHE A 502 -7.44 -4.87 7.51
N PRO A 503 -7.99 -5.06 8.73
CA PRO A 503 -9.11 -5.97 8.95
C PRO A 503 -10.26 -5.75 7.97
N GLN A 504 -11.02 -6.79 7.68
CA GLN A 504 -12.09 -6.81 6.66
C GLN A 504 -11.62 -6.68 5.20
N THR A 505 -10.33 -6.52 4.96
CA THR A 505 -9.75 -6.43 3.60
C THR A 505 -8.81 -7.61 3.30
N ALA A 506 -8.49 -7.81 2.02
CA ALA A 506 -7.50 -8.80 1.58
C ALA A 506 -6.04 -8.41 1.86
N HIS A 507 -5.77 -7.16 2.24
CA HIS A 507 -4.41 -6.69 2.45
C HIS A 507 -3.77 -7.31 3.70
N VAL A 508 -2.48 -7.66 3.56
CA VAL A 508 -1.63 -8.14 4.64
C VAL A 508 -0.30 -7.39 4.59
N GLU A 509 0.15 -6.92 5.75
CA GLU A 509 1.52 -6.47 5.95
C GLU A 509 2.35 -7.68 6.37
N SER A 510 3.61 -7.82 5.97
CA SER A 510 4.46 -8.92 6.44
C SER A 510 5.75 -8.41 7.04
N VAL A 511 6.27 -9.17 8.00
CA VAL A 511 7.59 -8.96 8.60
C VAL A 511 8.42 -10.21 8.36
N ALA A 512 9.59 -10.03 7.75
CA ALA A 512 10.61 -11.05 7.61
C ALA A 512 11.86 -10.67 8.42
N ILE A 513 12.42 -11.62 9.16
CA ILE A 513 13.65 -11.44 9.93
C ILE A 513 14.72 -12.28 9.26
N LEU A 514 15.78 -11.62 8.77
CA LEU A 514 16.94 -12.26 8.17
C LEU A 514 18.13 -12.09 9.10
N ARG A 515 18.88 -13.18 9.33
CA ARG A 515 20.13 -13.15 10.11
C ARG A 515 21.30 -13.54 9.24
N LEU A 516 22.40 -12.82 9.40
CA LEU A 516 23.66 -13.17 8.78
C LEU A 516 24.28 -14.35 9.54
N VAL A 517 24.49 -15.46 8.85
CA VAL A 517 25.16 -16.64 9.40
C VAL A 517 26.52 -16.82 8.73
N SER A 518 27.46 -17.37 9.50
CA SER A 518 28.75 -17.83 8.98
C SER A 518 28.61 -19.27 8.49
N PRO A 519 29.48 -19.74 7.58
CA PRO A 519 29.44 -21.12 7.13
C PRO A 519 29.57 -22.07 8.33
N VAL A 520 28.76 -23.14 8.34
CA VAL A 520 28.92 -24.22 9.32
C VAL A 520 30.29 -24.84 9.06
N THR A 521 31.15 -24.82 10.08
CA THR A 521 32.53 -25.31 10.00
C THR A 521 32.57 -26.84 10.00
#